data_AF-A0A6S7CI63-F1
#
_entry.id   AF-A0A6S7CI63-F1
#
_cell.length_a   1.000
_cell.length_b   1.000
_cell.length_c   1.000
_cell.angle_alpha   90.00
_cell.angle_beta   90.00
_cell.angle_gamma   90.00
#
_symmetry.space_group_name_H-M   'P 1'
#
loop_
_entity.id
_entity.type
_entity.pdbx_description
1 polymer ?
#
loop_
_entity_poly.entity_id
_entity_poly.type
_entity_poly.pdbx_seq_one_letter_code
_entity_poly.pdbx_strand_id
1 'polypeptide(L)'
;MAKPVADLAALQILAGQYAGRTYGKVLSEVLAYVDAVETWKEVPTGGSIVPFQRQGGSRYICEYQKGNLANIVHELTHIAVYEGYGNDMLNYLPTAKDANKPAAVLGTGGYVSNLSLRQLPDNAAMAPLEATMQGIAALCAGSNMGKAHKEMVQVKTTYAATLPHLEFDTCINHILAYMVGWGYPKTISFIKTKIGSSHFGSANALFSQVERVALQRHQLRTGQAVTG
;
A
#
# COMPACT_ATOMS: atom_id res chain seq x y z
N MET A 1 -3.22 22.69 6.02
CA MET A 1 -1.98 23.15 5.33
C MET A 1 -2.10 22.83 3.85
N ALA A 2 -1.21 23.40 3.02
CA ALA A 2 -1.24 23.17 1.57
C ALA A 2 -0.88 21.71 1.22
N LYS A 3 -1.51 21.20 0.17
CA LYS A 3 -1.26 19.91 -0.47
C LYS A 3 0.22 19.77 -0.89
N PRO A 4 0.86 18.58 -0.83
CA PRO A 4 2.23 18.37 -1.26
C PRO A 4 2.36 18.37 -2.79
N VAL A 5 2.25 19.56 -3.40
CA VAL A 5 2.17 19.73 -4.86
C VAL A 5 3.34 19.09 -5.59
N ALA A 6 4.57 19.25 -5.10
CA ALA A 6 5.77 18.72 -5.75
C ALA A 6 5.79 17.17 -5.73
N ASP A 7 5.49 16.56 -4.59
CA ASP A 7 5.48 15.11 -4.46
C ASP A 7 4.35 14.48 -5.29
N LEU A 8 3.16 15.09 -5.29
CA LEU A 8 2.03 14.61 -6.10
C LEU A 8 2.28 14.78 -7.60
N ALA A 9 2.95 15.86 -8.03
CA ALA A 9 3.35 16.02 -9.42
C ALA A 9 4.37 14.94 -9.82
N ALA A 10 5.33 14.59 -8.95
CA ALA A 10 6.26 13.50 -9.20
C ALA A 10 5.54 12.15 -9.33
N LEU A 11 4.58 11.86 -8.45
CA LEU A 11 3.74 10.65 -8.56
C LEU A 11 2.92 10.63 -9.85
N GLN A 12 2.37 11.76 -10.29
CA GLN A 12 1.62 11.86 -11.55
C GLN A 12 2.50 11.54 -12.77
N ILE A 13 3.74 12.04 -12.77
CA ILE A 13 4.72 11.72 -13.81
C ILE A 13 5.03 10.22 -13.83
N LEU A 14 5.27 9.63 -12.65
CA LEU A 14 5.49 8.18 -12.53
C LEU A 14 4.26 7.38 -12.99
N ALA A 15 3.05 7.82 -12.68
CA ALA A 15 1.82 7.16 -13.15
C ALA A 15 1.77 7.11 -14.69
N GLY A 16 2.15 8.21 -15.36
CA GLY A 16 2.26 8.26 -16.82
C GLY A 16 3.38 7.37 -17.38
N GLN A 17 4.56 7.39 -16.77
CA GLN A 17 5.71 6.56 -17.20
C GLN A 17 5.44 5.06 -17.10
N TYR A 18 4.69 4.64 -16.08
CA TYR A 18 4.34 3.25 -15.81
C TYR A 18 2.92 2.90 -16.28
N ALA A 19 2.31 3.71 -17.17
CA ALA A 19 0.96 3.49 -17.67
C ALA A 19 0.77 2.05 -18.18
N GLY A 20 -0.36 1.44 -17.80
CA GLY A 20 -0.69 0.04 -18.12
C GLY A 20 0.04 -1.02 -17.29
N ARG A 21 1.15 -0.70 -16.63
CA ARG A 21 1.86 -1.59 -15.69
C ARG A 21 1.23 -1.53 -14.30
N THR A 22 1.51 -2.53 -13.46
CA THR A 22 0.95 -2.61 -12.10
C THR A 22 1.20 -1.35 -11.29
N TYR A 23 2.43 -0.84 -11.25
CA TYR A 23 2.72 0.38 -10.49
C TYR A 23 1.95 1.60 -11.01
N GLY A 24 1.82 1.77 -12.33
CA GLY A 24 1.02 2.84 -12.92
C GLY A 24 -0.47 2.72 -12.58
N LYS A 25 -1.01 1.49 -12.52
CA LYS A 25 -2.39 1.23 -12.07
C LYS A 25 -2.60 1.62 -10.60
N VAL A 26 -1.70 1.18 -9.72
CA VAL A 26 -1.71 1.56 -8.30
C VAL A 26 -1.62 3.07 -8.13
N LEU A 27 -0.70 3.73 -8.83
CA LEU A 27 -0.57 5.19 -8.77
C LEU A 27 -1.82 5.90 -9.27
N SER A 28 -2.41 5.45 -10.37
CA SER A 28 -3.64 6.04 -10.91
C SER A 28 -4.81 5.89 -9.94
N GLU A 29 -4.92 4.75 -9.27
CA GLU A 29 -5.92 4.50 -8.22
C GLU A 29 -5.73 5.46 -7.04
N VAL A 30 -4.54 5.49 -6.44
CA VAL A 30 -4.33 6.30 -5.23
C VAL A 30 -4.39 7.81 -5.51
N LEU A 31 -3.96 8.24 -6.70
CA LEU A 31 -4.03 9.64 -7.12
C LEU A 31 -5.47 10.12 -7.35
N ALA A 32 -6.41 9.22 -7.66
CA ALA A 32 -7.83 9.58 -7.81
C ALA A 32 -8.46 10.08 -6.49
N TYR A 33 -7.89 9.71 -5.33
CA TYR A 33 -8.40 10.09 -4.01
C TYR A 33 -7.79 11.37 -3.45
N VAL A 34 -6.86 12.00 -4.18
CA VAL A 34 -6.14 13.18 -3.70
C VAL A 34 -7.08 14.33 -3.34
N ASP A 35 -8.17 14.51 -4.09
CA ASP A 35 -9.14 15.58 -3.83
C ASP A 35 -10.14 15.24 -2.71
N ALA A 36 -10.17 13.98 -2.25
CA ALA A 36 -10.90 13.59 -1.03
C ALA A 36 -10.12 13.95 0.25
N VAL A 37 -8.82 14.25 0.15
CA VAL A 37 -8.00 14.71 1.28
C VAL A 37 -8.22 16.20 1.52
N GLU A 38 -8.96 16.51 2.59
CA GLU A 38 -9.29 17.89 2.98
C GLU A 38 -8.11 18.57 3.68
N THR A 39 -7.33 17.80 4.46
CA THR A 39 -6.17 18.33 5.17
C THR A 39 -4.94 17.47 4.93
N TRP A 40 -3.89 18.11 4.42
CA TRP A 40 -2.55 17.55 4.37
C TRP A 40 -1.73 18.09 5.53
N LYS A 41 -1.01 17.22 6.24
CA LYS A 41 -0.15 17.57 7.37
C LYS A 41 1.22 16.91 7.22
N GLU A 42 2.25 17.73 7.05
CA GLU A 42 3.62 17.24 7.04
C GLU A 42 4.02 16.80 8.46
N VAL A 43 4.65 15.63 8.56
CA VAL A 43 5.14 15.05 9.82
C VAL A 43 6.56 14.50 9.64
N PRO A 44 7.41 14.57 10.67
CA PRO A 44 8.80 14.15 10.55
C PRO A 44 8.93 12.62 10.45
N THR A 45 8.04 11.86 11.09
CA THR A 45 8.13 10.40 11.22
C THR A 45 6.76 9.74 11.17
N GLY A 46 6.56 8.80 10.24
CA GLY A 46 5.32 8.02 10.10
C GLY A 46 4.16 8.86 9.58
N GLY A 47 3.39 8.33 8.63
CA GLY A 47 2.16 8.98 8.18
C GLY A 47 0.93 8.34 8.80
N SER A 48 -0.23 8.93 8.51
CA SER A 48 -1.52 8.37 8.91
C SER A 48 -2.63 8.90 8.01
N ILE A 49 -3.71 8.13 7.89
CA ILE A 49 -4.99 8.57 7.35
C ILE A 49 -6.05 8.57 8.44
N VAL A 50 -6.74 9.70 8.59
CA VAL A 50 -7.89 9.83 9.49
C VAL A 50 -9.15 10.09 8.66
N PRO A 51 -10.09 9.14 8.57
CA PRO A 51 -11.36 9.34 7.88
C PRO A 51 -12.37 10.12 8.75
N PHE A 52 -13.17 10.95 8.10
CA PHE A 52 -14.32 11.61 8.69
C PHE A 52 -15.43 11.82 7.63
N GLN A 53 -16.67 11.99 8.08
CA GLN A 53 -17.84 12.09 7.22
C GLN A 53 -18.26 13.55 7.00
N ARG A 54 -18.52 13.91 5.73
CA ARG A 54 -19.04 15.23 5.32
C ARG A 54 -20.24 15.06 4.38
N GLN A 55 -20.97 16.15 4.11
CA GLN A 55 -21.98 16.17 3.06
C GLN A 55 -21.29 15.90 1.71
N GLY A 56 -21.63 14.79 1.06
CA GLY A 56 -20.97 14.33 -0.18
C GLY A 56 -19.91 13.23 0.00
N GLY A 57 -19.85 12.58 1.17
CA GLY A 57 -19.08 11.34 1.39
C GLY A 57 -17.92 11.49 2.38
N SER A 58 -17.07 10.47 2.41
CA SER A 58 -15.86 10.43 3.23
C SER A 58 -14.87 11.54 2.85
N ARG A 59 -14.19 12.09 3.85
CA ARG A 59 -13.07 13.03 3.70
C ARG A 59 -11.95 12.61 4.64
N TYR A 60 -10.73 13.07 4.33
CA TYR A 60 -9.53 12.57 4.98
C TYR A 60 -8.59 13.66 5.44
N ILE A 61 -7.95 13.41 6.58
CA ILE A 61 -6.68 14.03 6.96
C ILE A 61 -5.58 13.06 6.57
N CYS A 62 -4.60 13.53 5.81
CA CYS A 62 -3.39 12.77 5.48
C CYS A 62 -2.18 13.41 6.16
N GLU A 63 -1.60 12.67 7.12
CA GLU A 63 -0.29 12.95 7.66
C GLU A 63 0.76 12.24 6.80
N TYR A 64 1.75 12.97 6.30
CA TYR A 64 2.73 12.43 5.36
C TYR A 64 4.15 12.95 5.60
N GLN A 65 5.13 12.20 5.12
CA GLN A 65 6.53 12.57 5.11
C GLN A 65 6.90 13.23 3.79
N LYS A 66 7.27 14.51 3.84
CA LYS A 66 7.66 15.29 2.65
C LYS A 66 8.87 14.68 1.95
N GLY A 67 8.80 14.60 0.62
CA GLY A 67 9.87 14.00 -0.21
C GLY A 67 9.93 12.47 -0.17
N ASN A 68 9.07 11.81 0.63
CA ASN A 68 8.96 10.36 0.65
C ASN A 68 7.74 9.89 -0.16
N LEU A 69 7.92 9.73 -1.47
CA LEU A 69 6.85 9.32 -2.38
C LEU A 69 6.20 7.98 -1.98
N ALA A 70 7.00 7.04 -1.46
CA ALA A 70 6.49 5.74 -1.04
C ALA A 70 5.61 5.84 0.22
N ASN A 71 5.89 6.79 1.12
CA ASN A 71 4.98 7.10 2.21
C ASN A 71 3.67 7.70 1.71
N ILE A 72 3.69 8.66 0.79
CA ILE A 72 2.43 9.21 0.24
C ILE A 72 1.60 8.12 -0.45
N VAL A 73 2.22 7.22 -1.20
CA VAL A 73 1.53 6.07 -1.81
C VAL A 73 0.93 5.17 -0.73
N HIS A 74 1.65 4.91 0.35
CA HIS A 74 1.17 4.12 1.49
C HIS A 74 -0.06 4.77 2.13
N GLU A 75 0.00 6.06 2.45
CA GLU A 75 -1.13 6.77 3.06
C GLU A 75 -2.34 6.80 2.13
N LEU A 76 -2.16 7.17 0.86
CA LEU A 76 -3.29 7.18 -0.08
C LEU A 76 -3.85 5.78 -0.36
N THR A 77 -3.06 4.72 -0.16
CA THR A 77 -3.57 3.34 -0.23
C THR A 77 -4.57 3.05 0.90
N HIS A 78 -4.41 3.61 2.10
CA HIS A 78 -5.43 3.48 3.15
C HIS A 78 -6.79 4.02 2.70
N ILE A 79 -6.81 5.13 1.95
CA ILE A 79 -8.03 5.69 1.38
C ILE A 79 -8.61 4.74 0.32
N ALA A 80 -7.77 4.24 -0.58
CA ALA A 80 -8.20 3.28 -1.59
C ALA A 80 -8.77 1.98 -0.97
N VAL A 81 -8.20 1.49 0.13
CA VAL A 81 -8.73 0.36 0.91
C VAL A 81 -10.08 0.70 1.52
N TYR A 82 -10.21 1.88 2.13
CA TYR A 82 -11.46 2.33 2.74
C TYR A 82 -12.60 2.39 1.71
N GLU A 83 -12.36 3.07 0.59
CA GLU A 83 -13.36 3.31 -0.45
C GLU A 83 -13.60 2.07 -1.31
N GLY A 84 -12.55 1.31 -1.62
CA GLY A 84 -12.64 0.14 -2.50
C GLY A 84 -13.26 -1.10 -1.83
N TYR A 85 -12.94 -1.36 -0.56
CA TYR A 85 -13.53 -2.50 0.16
C TYR A 85 -14.80 -2.14 0.94
N GLY A 86 -15.01 -0.85 1.25
CA GLY A 86 -16.13 -0.41 2.08
C GLY A 86 -16.11 -1.01 3.49
N ASN A 87 -14.92 -1.30 4.03
CA ASN A 87 -14.74 -2.09 5.25
C ASN A 87 -13.87 -1.39 6.33
N ASP A 88 -14.09 -0.08 6.56
CA ASP A 88 -13.45 0.68 7.65
C ASP A 88 -11.91 0.61 7.69
N MET A 89 -11.25 0.66 6.52
CA MET A 89 -9.79 0.52 6.35
C MET A 89 -9.24 -0.89 6.56
N LEU A 90 -10.10 -1.91 6.68
CA LEU A 90 -9.63 -3.29 6.75
C LEU A 90 -9.17 -3.78 5.39
N ASN A 91 -7.99 -4.39 5.34
CA ASN A 91 -7.33 -4.86 4.14
C ASN A 91 -7.88 -6.23 3.70
N TYR A 92 -9.18 -6.43 3.78
CA TYR A 92 -9.88 -7.58 3.23
C TYR A 92 -11.35 -7.22 2.98
N LEU A 93 -11.95 -7.90 2.01
CA LEU A 93 -13.36 -7.73 1.68
C LEU A 93 -14.23 -8.10 2.88
N PRO A 94 -15.40 -7.46 3.05
CA PRO A 94 -16.31 -7.75 4.15
C PRO A 94 -16.59 -9.25 4.33
N THR A 95 -16.43 -9.74 5.55
CA THR A 95 -16.77 -11.11 5.94
C THR A 95 -18.10 -11.17 6.70
N ALA A 96 -18.58 -12.36 7.00
CA ALA A 96 -19.77 -12.53 7.84
C ALA A 96 -19.60 -11.93 9.25
N LYS A 97 -18.36 -11.84 9.77
CA LYS A 97 -18.08 -11.18 11.05
C LYS A 97 -18.30 -9.67 10.96
N ASP A 98 -17.98 -9.08 9.81
CA ASP A 98 -18.12 -7.63 9.59
C ASP A 98 -19.59 -7.18 9.59
N ALA A 99 -20.54 -8.08 9.30
CA ALA A 99 -21.98 -7.80 9.40
C ALA A 99 -22.44 -7.45 10.83
N ASN A 100 -21.70 -7.88 11.85
CA ASN A 100 -22.01 -7.62 13.25
C ASN A 100 -21.31 -6.37 13.81
N LYS A 101 -20.63 -5.58 12.96
CA LYS A 101 -19.97 -4.36 13.42
C LYS A 101 -20.98 -3.34 13.92
N PRO A 102 -20.67 -2.62 15.02
CA PRO A 102 -21.53 -1.53 15.47
C PRO A 102 -21.62 -0.46 14.38
N ALA A 103 -22.80 0.14 14.20
CA ALA A 103 -22.97 1.27 13.28
C ALA A 103 -21.97 2.40 13.58
N ALA A 104 -21.57 3.15 12.55
CA ALA A 104 -20.65 4.28 12.72
C ALA A 104 -21.30 5.35 13.61
N VAL A 105 -20.59 5.76 14.67
CA VAL A 105 -21.01 6.86 15.54
C VAL A 105 -20.23 8.10 15.15
N LEU A 106 -20.94 9.13 14.67
CA LEU A 106 -20.32 10.38 14.28
C LEU A 106 -20.13 11.30 15.49
N GLY A 107 -18.89 11.61 15.80
CA GLY A 107 -18.50 12.61 16.78
C GLY A 107 -18.42 14.02 16.19
N THR A 108 -17.95 14.96 17.01
CA THR A 108 -17.73 16.36 16.62
C THR A 108 -16.90 16.46 15.35
N GLY A 109 -17.31 17.27 14.37
CA GLY A 109 -16.57 17.45 13.12
C GLY A 109 -16.68 16.30 12.11
N GLY A 110 -17.50 15.28 12.39
CA GLY A 110 -17.79 14.18 11.47
C GLY A 110 -16.88 12.95 11.63
N TYR A 111 -15.96 12.94 12.61
CA TYR A 111 -15.11 11.78 12.87
C TYR A 111 -15.92 10.57 13.34
N VAL A 112 -15.52 9.37 12.94
CA VAL A 112 -16.12 8.12 13.44
C VAL A 112 -15.50 7.79 14.79
N SER A 113 -16.21 8.06 15.89
CA SER A 113 -15.68 7.93 17.26
C SER A 113 -15.48 6.49 17.69
N ASN A 114 -16.13 5.53 17.04
CA ASN A 114 -16.01 4.09 17.31
C ASN A 114 -15.24 3.32 16.21
N LEU A 115 -14.37 4.00 15.45
CA LEU A 115 -13.62 3.39 14.35
C LEU A 115 -12.80 2.16 14.79
N SER A 116 -12.15 2.22 15.94
CA SER A 116 -11.35 1.11 16.49
C SER A 116 -12.18 -0.16 16.74
N LEU A 117 -13.44 -0.02 17.15
CA LEU A 117 -14.35 -1.15 17.34
C LEU A 117 -14.81 -1.75 16.00
N ARG A 118 -14.87 -0.93 14.95
CA ARG A 118 -15.21 -1.34 13.59
C ARG A 118 -14.00 -1.95 12.84
N GLN A 119 -12.79 -1.75 13.36
CA GLN A 119 -11.54 -2.27 12.82
C GLN A 119 -11.06 -3.57 13.49
N LEU A 120 -11.91 -4.21 14.31
CA LEU A 120 -11.57 -5.49 14.91
C LEU A 120 -11.42 -6.58 13.82
N PRO A 121 -10.32 -7.34 13.81
CA PRO A 121 -10.04 -8.25 12.72
C PRO A 121 -10.88 -9.53 12.74
N ASP A 122 -11.13 -10.09 11.56
CA ASP A 122 -11.44 -11.50 11.36
C ASP A 122 -10.15 -12.29 11.16
N ASN A 123 -9.81 -13.16 12.12
CA ASN A 123 -8.59 -13.96 12.09
C ASN A 123 -8.48 -14.84 10.85
N ALA A 124 -9.61 -15.35 10.33
CA ALA A 124 -9.60 -16.19 9.13
C ALA A 124 -9.22 -15.37 7.88
N ALA A 125 -9.65 -14.11 7.82
CA ALA A 125 -9.28 -13.19 6.74
C ALA A 125 -7.82 -12.70 6.87
N MET A 126 -7.29 -12.60 8.09
CA MET A 126 -5.90 -12.17 8.33
C MET A 126 -4.86 -13.23 7.96
N ALA A 127 -5.12 -14.51 8.24
CA ALA A 127 -4.15 -15.59 8.04
C ALA A 127 -3.49 -15.61 6.64
N PRO A 128 -4.23 -15.52 5.50
CA PRO A 128 -3.60 -15.49 4.18
C PRO A 128 -2.76 -14.21 3.92
N LEU A 129 -3.14 -13.07 4.52
CA LEU A 129 -2.39 -11.82 4.39
C LEU A 129 -1.06 -11.93 5.14
N GLU A 130 -1.08 -12.47 6.35
CA GLU A 130 0.11 -12.72 7.16
C GLU A 130 1.07 -13.69 6.44
N ALA A 131 0.56 -14.82 5.95
CA ALA A 131 1.35 -15.80 5.20
C ALA A 131 1.99 -15.19 3.95
N THR A 132 1.27 -14.30 3.26
CA THR A 132 1.82 -13.59 2.09
C THR A 132 2.97 -12.65 2.48
N MET A 133 2.83 -11.90 3.57
CA MET A 133 3.91 -11.03 4.08
C MET A 133 5.13 -11.82 4.52
N GLN A 134 4.94 -12.95 5.20
CA GLN A 134 6.03 -13.86 5.57
C GLN A 134 6.75 -14.42 4.34
N GLY A 135 6.03 -14.78 3.27
CA GLY A 135 6.61 -15.20 2.00
C GLY A 135 7.46 -14.12 1.33
N ILE A 136 6.98 -12.87 1.32
CA ILE A 136 7.74 -11.72 0.79
C ILE A 136 8.99 -11.47 1.66
N ALA A 137 8.87 -11.56 2.99
CA ALA A 137 10.00 -11.41 3.90
C ALA A 137 11.09 -12.48 3.65
N ALA A 138 10.68 -13.74 3.42
CA ALA A 138 11.58 -14.84 3.10
C ALA A 138 12.30 -14.62 1.75
N LEU A 139 11.57 -14.19 0.71
CA LEU A 139 12.16 -13.81 -0.57
C LEU A 139 13.15 -12.65 -0.42
N CYS A 140 12.83 -11.65 0.41
CA CYS A 140 13.72 -10.53 0.69
C CYS A 140 15.01 -11.00 1.37
N ALA A 141 14.91 -11.86 2.38
CA ALA A 141 16.05 -12.44 3.07
C ALA A 141 16.98 -13.19 2.09
N GLY A 142 16.41 -14.04 1.22
CA GLY A 142 17.13 -14.81 0.20
C GLY A 142 17.55 -14.03 -1.06
N SER A 143 17.10 -12.78 -1.20
CA SER A 143 17.44 -11.97 -2.38
C SER A 143 18.91 -11.57 -2.39
N ASN A 144 19.42 -11.14 -3.54
CA ASN A 144 20.74 -10.53 -3.68
C ASN A 144 20.70 -8.99 -3.64
N MET A 145 19.63 -8.42 -3.08
CA MET A 145 19.53 -6.97 -2.87
C MET A 145 20.58 -6.47 -1.87
N GLY A 146 21.00 -5.22 -2.03
CA GLY A 146 21.85 -4.54 -1.05
C GLY A 146 21.22 -4.50 0.34
N LYS A 147 22.06 -4.54 1.38
CA LYS A 147 21.65 -4.62 2.79
C LYS A 147 20.62 -3.54 3.16
N ALA A 148 20.88 -2.28 2.83
CA ALA A 148 19.97 -1.18 3.13
C ALA A 148 18.57 -1.36 2.50
N HIS A 149 18.50 -1.83 1.26
CA HIS A 149 17.21 -2.09 0.61
C HIS A 149 16.47 -3.26 1.27
N LYS A 150 17.19 -4.32 1.67
CA LYS A 150 16.59 -5.44 2.41
C LYS A 150 16.00 -4.98 3.74
N GLU A 151 16.74 -4.17 4.49
CA GLU A 151 16.27 -3.63 5.78
C GLU A 151 14.97 -2.84 5.61
N MET A 152 14.88 -1.99 4.58
CA MET A 152 13.67 -1.22 4.28
C MET A 152 12.46 -2.09 3.93
N VAL A 153 12.65 -3.17 3.15
CA VAL A 153 11.58 -4.12 2.84
C VAL A 153 11.19 -4.91 4.09
N GLN A 154 12.16 -5.38 4.87
CA GLN A 154 11.93 -6.14 6.10
C GLN A 154 11.13 -5.35 7.14
N VAL A 155 11.44 -4.07 7.32
CA VAL A 155 10.66 -3.19 8.22
C VAL A 155 9.18 -3.18 7.81
N LYS A 156 8.89 -3.06 6.51
CA LYS A 156 7.50 -3.02 6.02
C LYS A 156 6.79 -4.37 6.10
N THR A 157 7.48 -5.48 5.80
CA THR A 157 6.89 -6.82 5.95
C THR A 157 6.63 -7.16 7.42
N THR A 158 7.53 -6.80 8.34
CA THR A 158 7.33 -7.03 9.78
C THR A 158 6.18 -6.19 10.35
N TYR A 159 6.11 -4.92 9.93
CA TYR A 159 5.01 -4.04 10.36
C TYR A 159 3.66 -4.59 9.92
N ALA A 160 3.54 -4.98 8.64
CA ALA A 160 2.30 -5.55 8.12
C ALA A 160 1.99 -6.96 8.62
N ALA A 161 2.99 -7.75 9.05
CA ALA A 161 2.74 -9.03 9.71
C ALA A 161 2.13 -8.84 11.11
N THR A 162 2.44 -7.74 11.80
CA THR A 162 1.87 -7.42 13.12
C THR A 162 0.41 -6.96 13.02
N LEU A 163 0.07 -6.18 11.98
CA LEU A 163 -1.27 -5.62 11.78
C LEU A 163 -1.74 -5.81 10.33
N PRO A 164 -1.87 -7.05 9.82
CA PRO A 164 -2.16 -7.29 8.40
C PRO A 164 -3.53 -6.74 7.98
N HIS A 165 -4.48 -6.70 8.91
CA HIS A 165 -5.79 -6.11 8.68
C HIS A 165 -5.74 -4.60 8.42
N LEU A 166 -4.73 -3.85 8.86
CA LEU A 166 -4.62 -2.40 8.63
C LEU A 166 -3.52 -2.02 7.63
N GLU A 167 -2.47 -2.84 7.54
CA GLU A 167 -1.23 -2.44 6.88
C GLU A 167 -0.86 -3.27 5.64
N PHE A 168 -1.64 -4.30 5.30
CA PHE A 168 -1.22 -5.23 4.24
C PHE A 168 -1.10 -4.55 2.88
N ASP A 169 -2.18 -3.97 2.34
CA ASP A 169 -2.16 -3.34 1.00
C ASP A 169 -1.21 -2.12 0.99
N THR A 170 -1.20 -1.34 2.08
CA THR A 170 -0.37 -0.14 2.21
C THR A 170 1.11 -0.48 2.22
N CYS A 171 1.54 -1.51 2.94
CA CYS A 171 2.93 -1.99 2.91
C CYS A 171 3.31 -2.60 1.57
N ILE A 172 2.43 -3.37 0.92
CA ILE A 172 2.71 -3.92 -0.43
C ILE A 172 2.99 -2.80 -1.42
N ASN A 173 2.12 -1.78 -1.48
CA ASN A 173 2.30 -0.66 -2.39
C ASN A 173 3.53 0.20 -2.04
N HIS A 174 3.84 0.34 -0.75
CA HIS A 174 5.06 1.02 -0.28
C HIS A 174 6.33 0.29 -0.74
N ILE A 175 6.37 -1.04 -0.57
CA ILE A 175 7.49 -1.86 -1.01
C ILE A 175 7.63 -1.79 -2.54
N LEU A 176 6.52 -1.84 -3.29
CA LEU A 176 6.53 -1.69 -4.74
C LEU A 176 7.15 -0.33 -5.15
N ALA A 177 6.72 0.76 -4.51
CA ALA A 177 7.26 2.10 -4.77
C ALA A 177 8.76 2.18 -4.50
N TYR A 178 9.24 1.60 -3.38
CA TYR A 178 10.67 1.49 -3.10
C TYR A 178 11.42 0.74 -4.21
N MET A 179 10.94 -0.45 -4.57
CA MET A 179 11.63 -1.28 -5.55
C MET A 179 11.66 -0.61 -6.93
N VAL A 180 10.58 0.04 -7.36
CA VAL A 180 10.57 0.84 -8.58
C VAL A 180 11.56 2.00 -8.49
N GLY A 181 11.60 2.74 -7.37
CA GLY A 181 12.55 3.82 -7.15
C GLY A 181 14.02 3.36 -7.15
N TRP A 182 14.29 2.13 -6.72
CA TRP A 182 15.61 1.51 -6.82
C TRP A 182 15.92 0.94 -8.20
N GLY A 183 15.00 1.04 -9.16
CA GLY A 183 15.15 0.59 -10.55
C GLY A 183 14.92 -0.91 -10.76
N TYR A 184 14.02 -1.54 -9.99
CA TYR A 184 13.53 -2.89 -10.26
C TYR A 184 12.32 -2.87 -11.23
N PRO A 185 12.14 -3.92 -12.06
CA PRO A 185 13.04 -5.07 -12.20
C PRO A 185 14.35 -4.64 -12.88
N LYS A 186 15.48 -5.19 -12.41
CA LYS A 186 16.80 -4.90 -12.97
C LYS A 186 16.94 -5.65 -14.30
N THR A 187 17.39 -4.95 -15.33
CA THR A 187 17.78 -5.58 -16.60
C THR A 187 18.99 -6.48 -16.39
N ILE A 188 18.99 -7.67 -16.99
CA ILE A 188 20.14 -8.58 -16.97
C ILE A 188 21.29 -7.89 -17.70
N SER A 189 22.46 -7.77 -17.06
CA SER A 189 23.66 -7.24 -17.72
C SER A 189 24.11 -8.19 -18.83
N PHE A 190 24.48 -7.64 -20.00
CA PHE A 190 25.05 -8.41 -21.11
C PHE A 190 26.44 -8.99 -20.79
N ILE A 191 27.09 -8.49 -19.73
CA ILE A 191 28.35 -9.06 -19.23
C ILE A 191 27.99 -10.36 -18.50
N LYS A 192 28.32 -11.50 -19.12
CA LYS A 192 28.23 -12.85 -18.53
C LYS A 192 29.01 -12.89 -17.21
N THR A 193 28.37 -12.55 -16.10
CA THR A 193 28.75 -13.11 -14.80
C THR A 193 28.45 -14.61 -14.86
N LYS A 194 29.38 -15.44 -14.38
CA LYS A 194 29.44 -16.91 -14.53
C LYS A 194 28.06 -17.60 -14.67
N ILE A 195 28.00 -18.49 -15.66
CA ILE A 195 26.88 -19.39 -16.00
C ILE A 195 26.22 -19.91 -14.71
N GLY A 196 24.95 -19.55 -14.47
CA GLY A 196 24.11 -20.10 -13.40
C GLY A 196 23.53 -19.10 -12.40
N SER A 197 24.00 -17.85 -12.34
CA SER A 197 23.43 -16.83 -11.44
C SER A 197 23.20 -15.52 -12.17
N SER A 198 21.95 -15.19 -12.50
CA SER A 198 21.66 -13.79 -12.82
C SER A 198 21.87 -13.00 -11.53
N HIS A 199 22.78 -12.02 -11.56
CA HIS A 199 23.13 -11.19 -10.40
C HIS A 199 21.93 -10.45 -9.80
N PHE A 200 20.75 -10.49 -10.44
CA PHE A 200 19.51 -9.92 -9.98
C PHE A 200 18.34 -10.91 -9.93
N GLY A 201 18.56 -12.21 -10.19
CA GLY A 201 17.47 -13.18 -10.33
C GLY A 201 16.56 -13.27 -9.12
N SER A 202 17.14 -13.38 -7.92
CA SER A 202 16.36 -13.46 -6.68
C SER A 202 15.75 -12.12 -6.27
N ALA A 203 16.40 -10.98 -6.55
CA ALA A 203 15.81 -9.66 -6.33
C ALA A 203 14.64 -9.36 -7.30
N ASN A 204 14.75 -9.77 -8.57
CA ASN A 204 13.66 -9.67 -9.53
C ASN A 204 12.52 -10.67 -9.21
N ALA A 205 12.82 -11.81 -8.60
CA ALA A 205 11.80 -12.73 -8.08
C ALA A 205 11.00 -12.09 -6.94
N LEU A 206 11.67 -11.43 -5.98
CA LEU A 206 11.01 -10.62 -4.96
C LEU A 206 10.13 -9.53 -5.59
N PHE A 207 10.68 -8.77 -6.54
CA PHE A 207 9.93 -7.72 -7.25
C PHE A 207 8.66 -8.29 -7.90
N SER A 208 8.80 -9.40 -8.63
CA SER A 208 7.68 -10.04 -9.33
C SER A 208 6.60 -10.50 -8.35
N GLN A 209 6.99 -11.00 -7.17
CA GLN A 209 6.03 -11.39 -6.14
C GLN A 209 5.30 -10.18 -5.57
N VAL A 210 6.02 -9.10 -5.22
CA VAL A 210 5.42 -7.85 -4.72
C VAL A 210 4.48 -7.26 -5.77
N GLU A 211 4.91 -7.20 -7.03
CA GLU A 211 4.13 -6.67 -8.14
C GLU A 211 2.85 -7.50 -8.36
N ARG A 212 2.96 -8.84 -8.36
CA ARG A 212 1.78 -9.71 -8.49
C ARG A 212 0.77 -9.46 -7.39
N VAL A 213 1.22 -9.43 -6.13
CA VAL A 213 0.34 -9.17 -4.99
C VAL A 213 -0.29 -7.79 -5.12
N ALA A 214 0.49 -6.74 -5.42
CA ALA A 214 -0.04 -5.38 -5.61
C ALA A 214 -1.13 -5.32 -6.68
N LEU A 215 -0.94 -6.02 -7.81
CA LEU A 215 -1.95 -6.10 -8.87
C LEU A 215 -3.24 -6.79 -8.40
N GLN A 216 -3.11 -7.95 -7.75
CA GLN A 216 -4.27 -8.68 -7.23
C GLN A 216 -5.08 -7.83 -6.25
N ARG A 217 -4.39 -7.10 -5.36
CA ARG A 217 -5.03 -6.21 -4.38
C ARG A 217 -5.68 -5.00 -5.05
N HIS A 218 -5.04 -4.40 -6.04
CA HIS A 218 -5.66 -3.36 -6.86
C HIS A 218 -6.93 -3.86 -7.59
N GLN A 219 -6.89 -5.05 -8.17
CA GLN A 219 -8.05 -5.65 -8.85
C GLN A 219 -9.21 -5.88 -7.88
N LEU A 220 -8.92 -6.38 -6.68
CA LEU A 220 -9.92 -6.55 -5.62
C LEU A 220 -10.57 -5.22 -5.22
N ARG A 221 -9.79 -4.15 -4.99
CA ARG A 221 -10.32 -2.83 -4.61
C ARG A 221 -11.14 -2.15 -5.70
N THR A 222 -10.81 -2.42 -6.97
CA THR A 222 -11.46 -1.80 -8.13
C THR A 222 -12.58 -2.65 -8.74
N GLY A 223 -12.90 -3.79 -8.12
CA GLY A 223 -13.92 -4.71 -8.62
C GLY A 223 -13.57 -5.40 -9.95
N GLN A 224 -12.30 -5.39 -10.34
CA GLN A 224 -11.82 -6.10 -11.52
C GLN A 224 -11.64 -7.59 -11.20
N ALA A 225 -11.77 -8.45 -12.22
CA ALA A 225 -11.46 -9.86 -12.09
C ALA A 225 -9.99 -10.04 -11.66
N VAL A 226 -9.75 -10.82 -10.61
CA VAL A 226 -8.41 -11.10 -10.10
C VAL A 226 -7.71 -12.06 -11.07
N THR A 227 -6.55 -11.64 -11.59
CA THR A 227 -5.73 -12.46 -12.50
C THR A 227 -4.43 -12.89 -11.81
N GLY A 228 -4.03 -14.14 -12.01
CA GLY A 228 -2.83 -14.75 -11.40
C GLY A 228 -1.54 -14.49 -12.15
#